data_AF-A0A1V4MD10-F1
#
_entry.id   AF-A0A1V4MD10-F1
#
_cell.length_a   1.000
_cell.length_b   1.000
_cell.length_c   1.000
_cell.angle_alpha   90.00
_cell.angle_beta   90.00
_cell.angle_gamma   90.00
#
_symmetry.space_group_name_H-M   'P 1'
#
loop_
_entity.id
_entity.type
_entity.pdbx_description
1 polymer ?
#
loop_
_entity_poly.entity_id
_entity_poly.type
_entity_poly.pdbx_seq_one_letter_code
_entity_poly.pdbx_strand_id
1 'polypeptide(L)'
;MPVLRKLGIIGWDHLEIPILAGVVTGDPILMIGTKGENKSGAIRTIAKALGEEIKQYDASKALFEDIMGIPAPAPAVENTSLLRKLILIMCKSFGFAHALVTFNTHQLKEILQEIKEVSSSLTNSPNPDEIVYLKTPLSLTDDVKFLFIDEISRCNPQMQNKWFELVRDRKIMGMQTSVNRAFAAMNPDTYAGSNTLDEAFMGRFAFFLPAPKTVEMELADIEAICRIEDSCDAPVLKKDTNFLGIEGIDIEQAQKGVQEIRRIVASAIGHYSIIQEEYEKDIVHYLALWGKTLYQEGIEVDGRRLSTIRRNIIAALAVKKSIQDTMPEGEDLSALLLEIIQVSLPEIITGDIDTTKIYVAHKTAAETIESGSRFLFKLNTMSDPVEIAKTLKEELDKVPLDWQTRLVERIVEKVEKGFQFAQNEKEIIRAISTVLVITRPVLNDEIKITAENKLRLLESYKKIISGSEFNKRHEIKSTADARAFQKIYDISSNQEPQTAAYLSAATNASLFGNQSLQSPRAVKRRLESIEAETRNIIGEVFGHGQKD
;
A
#
# COMPACT_ATOMS: atom_id res chain seq x y z
N MET A 1 14.33 19.39 -7.24
CA MET A 1 14.05 19.98 -5.92
C MET A 1 12.81 19.33 -5.35
N PRO A 2 12.89 18.75 -4.13
CA PRO A 2 11.77 18.13 -3.41
C PRO A 2 10.58 19.08 -3.25
N VAL A 3 9.37 18.54 -3.17
CA VAL A 3 8.13 19.33 -3.04
C VAL A 3 8.02 20.01 -1.69
N LEU A 4 8.46 19.37 -0.60
CA LEU A 4 8.44 19.98 0.74
C LEU A 4 9.32 21.23 0.80
N ARG A 5 10.48 21.18 0.15
CA ARG A 5 11.40 22.32 0.04
C ARG A 5 10.79 23.49 -0.74
N LYS A 6 10.01 23.20 -1.79
CA LYS A 6 9.24 24.23 -2.53
C LYS A 6 8.21 24.94 -1.66
N LEU A 7 7.70 24.27 -0.63
CA LEU A 7 6.75 24.80 0.32
C LEU A 7 7.42 25.55 1.50
N GLY A 8 8.76 25.68 1.49
CA GLY A 8 9.52 26.31 2.58
C GLY A 8 9.81 25.38 3.77
N ILE A 9 9.58 24.08 3.63
CA ILE A 9 9.95 23.08 4.64
C ILE A 9 11.38 22.62 4.32
N ILE A 10 12.36 23.40 4.78
CA ILE A 10 13.78 23.25 4.43
C ILE A 10 14.46 22.23 5.35
N GLY A 11 15.29 21.35 4.76
CA GLY A 11 16.07 20.33 5.49
C GLY A 11 15.31 19.00 5.73
N TRP A 12 14.06 18.90 5.26
CA TRP A 12 13.21 17.71 5.41
C TRP A 12 13.20 16.79 4.18
N ASP A 13 14.16 16.98 3.27
CA ASP A 13 14.20 16.34 1.96
C ASP A 13 14.20 14.79 2.05
N HIS A 14 14.89 14.23 3.05
CA HIS A 14 14.95 12.79 3.32
C HIS A 14 13.69 12.24 4.01
N LEU A 15 12.76 13.08 4.45
CA LEU A 15 11.48 12.67 5.06
C LEU A 15 10.30 12.87 4.10
N GLU A 16 10.55 13.39 2.89
CA GLU A 16 9.49 13.69 1.93
C GLU A 16 8.64 12.46 1.60
N ILE A 17 9.28 11.34 1.27
CA ILE A 17 8.56 10.12 0.91
C ILE A 17 7.73 9.57 2.08
N PRO A 18 8.28 9.34 3.29
CA PRO A 18 7.48 8.80 4.39
C PRO A 18 6.38 9.76 4.86
N ILE A 19 6.60 11.09 4.83
CA ILE A 19 5.54 12.07 5.12
C ILE A 19 4.39 11.92 4.12
N LEU A 20 4.71 11.93 2.81
CA LEU A 20 3.69 11.82 1.77
C LEU A 20 3.01 10.45 1.80
N ALA A 21 3.73 9.38 2.15
CA ALA A 21 3.18 8.03 2.30
C ALA A 21 2.09 8.00 3.39
N GLY A 22 2.35 8.57 4.57
CA GLY A 22 1.32 8.67 5.62
C GLY A 22 0.18 9.63 5.26
N VAL A 23 0.45 10.70 4.50
CA VAL A 23 -0.60 11.58 3.95
C VAL A 23 -1.52 10.83 2.97
N VAL A 24 -0.96 9.92 2.15
CA VAL A 24 -1.69 9.11 1.17
C VAL A 24 -2.58 8.08 1.86
N THR A 25 -2.07 7.36 2.85
CA THR A 25 -2.87 6.34 3.57
C THR A 25 -3.80 6.96 4.61
N GLY A 26 -3.52 8.18 5.07
CA GLY A 26 -4.17 8.78 6.22
C GLY A 26 -3.75 8.14 7.54
N ASP A 27 -2.74 7.26 7.53
CA ASP A 27 -2.23 6.64 8.74
C ASP A 27 -1.56 7.68 9.66
N PRO A 28 -1.55 7.44 10.99
CA PRO A 28 -1.08 8.46 11.92
C PRO A 28 0.43 8.63 11.87
N ILE A 29 0.88 9.88 11.81
CA ILE A 29 2.31 10.26 11.80
C ILE A 29 2.68 10.92 13.13
N LEU A 30 3.79 10.48 13.73
CA LEU A 30 4.38 11.09 14.92
C LEU A 30 5.71 11.77 14.56
N MET A 31 5.74 13.10 14.68
CA MET A 31 6.95 13.91 14.56
C MET A 31 7.69 13.94 15.89
N ILE A 32 8.96 13.55 15.88
CA ILE A 32 9.80 13.44 17.09
C ILE A 32 10.89 14.49 16.99
N GLY A 33 11.01 15.37 17.98
CA GLY A 33 12.07 16.38 17.92
C GLY A 33 12.04 17.35 19.06
N THR A 34 13.13 18.07 19.32
CA THR A 34 13.18 19.06 20.40
C THR A 34 12.46 20.37 20.03
N LYS A 35 12.42 21.33 20.97
CA LYS A 35 11.83 22.65 20.71
C LYS A 35 12.62 23.38 19.61
N GLY A 36 11.90 24.02 18.69
CA GLY A 36 12.51 24.86 17.66
C GLY A 36 12.82 24.16 16.33
N GLU A 37 12.59 22.84 16.20
CA GLU A 37 12.84 22.08 14.97
C GLU A 37 11.67 22.17 13.94
N ASN A 38 10.87 23.24 14.00
CA ASN A 38 9.78 23.55 13.06
C ASN A 38 8.73 22.44 12.76
N LYS A 39 8.52 21.48 13.67
CA LYS A 39 7.50 20.41 13.52
C LYS A 39 6.10 20.95 13.23
N SER A 40 5.63 21.87 14.07
CA SER A 40 4.28 22.43 13.99
C SER A 40 4.10 23.28 12.72
N GLY A 41 5.13 24.03 12.31
CA GLY A 41 5.09 24.82 11.07
C GLY A 41 5.09 23.95 9.82
N ALA A 42 5.88 22.87 9.78
CA ALA A 42 5.87 21.90 8.68
C ALA A 42 4.49 21.26 8.49
N ILE A 43 3.86 20.78 9.58
CA ILE A 43 2.54 20.15 9.53
C ILE A 43 1.47 21.15 9.05
N ARG A 44 1.45 22.38 9.58
CA ARG A 44 0.53 23.44 9.13
C ARG A 44 0.70 23.74 7.64
N THR A 45 1.94 23.80 7.18
CA THR A 45 2.27 24.07 5.77
C THR A 45 1.77 22.96 4.86
N ILE A 46 1.96 21.68 5.24
CA ILE A 46 1.44 20.53 4.49
C ILE A 46 -0.08 20.58 4.40
N ALA A 47 -0.79 20.80 5.51
CA ALA A 47 -2.25 20.88 5.51
C ALA A 47 -2.78 22.02 4.63
N LYS A 48 -2.20 23.23 4.75
CA LYS A 48 -2.52 24.38 3.88
C LYS A 48 -2.25 24.08 2.41
N ALA A 49 -1.12 23.43 2.10
CA ALA A 49 -0.76 23.05 0.75
C ALA A 49 -1.75 22.04 0.15
N LEU A 50 -2.25 21.09 0.93
CA LEU A 50 -3.33 20.17 0.54
C LEU A 50 -4.70 20.88 0.42
N GLY A 51 -4.83 22.08 0.98
CA GLY A 51 -6.09 22.83 1.01
C GLY A 51 -7.08 22.29 2.03
N GLU A 52 -6.58 21.65 3.08
CA GLU A 52 -7.39 21.02 4.12
C GLU A 52 -7.45 21.87 5.38
N GLU A 53 -8.64 21.96 5.97
CA GLU A 53 -8.80 22.60 7.26
C GLU A 53 -8.13 21.76 8.35
N ILE A 54 -7.22 22.41 9.07
CA ILE A 54 -6.44 21.82 10.14
C ILE A 54 -6.93 22.32 11.50
N LYS A 55 -7.14 21.37 12.41
CA LYS A 55 -7.36 21.65 13.83
C LYS A 55 -6.14 21.24 14.63
N GLN A 56 -5.53 22.21 15.30
CA GLN A 56 -4.41 21.98 16.20
C GLN A 56 -4.88 22.00 17.65
N TYR A 57 -4.51 20.97 18.42
CA TYR A 57 -4.68 20.92 19.87
C TYR A 57 -3.33 20.74 20.54
N ASP A 58 -3.15 21.36 21.70
CA ASP A 58 -2.06 21.07 22.61
C ASP A 58 -2.53 19.97 23.57
N ALA A 59 -1.93 18.78 23.48
CA ALA A 59 -2.33 17.61 24.26
C ALA A 59 -2.21 17.81 25.78
N SER A 60 -1.35 18.75 26.23
CA SER A 60 -1.14 19.05 27.64
C SER A 60 -2.23 19.95 28.22
N LYS A 61 -3.00 20.65 27.38
CA LYS A 61 -4.00 21.66 27.78
C LYS A 61 -5.42 21.32 27.37
N ALA A 62 -5.60 20.69 26.22
CA ALA A 62 -6.92 20.48 25.65
C ALA A 62 -7.74 19.52 26.51
N LEU A 63 -8.95 19.96 26.84
CA LEU A 63 -9.94 19.16 27.53
C LEU A 63 -10.82 18.41 26.53
N PHE A 64 -11.54 17.40 27.00
CA PHE A 64 -12.36 16.58 26.12
C PHE A 64 -13.55 17.37 25.56
N GLU A 65 -14.09 18.27 26.38
CA GLU A 65 -15.16 19.22 26.05
C GLU A 65 -14.72 20.22 24.99
N ASP A 66 -13.43 20.58 24.96
CA ASP A 66 -12.89 21.45 23.92
C ASP A 66 -12.99 20.78 22.56
N ILE A 67 -12.74 19.47 22.48
CA ILE A 67 -12.76 18.68 21.25
C ILE A 67 -14.21 18.35 20.83
N MET A 68 -15.01 17.88 21.78
CA MET A 68 -16.38 17.40 21.50
C MET A 68 -17.39 18.51 21.33
N GLY A 69 -17.28 19.56 22.14
CA GLY A 69 -18.33 20.52 22.41
C GLY A 69 -18.95 20.33 23.79
N ILE A 70 -19.84 21.24 24.15
CA ILE A 70 -20.51 21.24 25.45
C ILE A 70 -21.82 20.43 25.34
N PRO A 71 -22.05 19.40 26.17
CA PRO A 71 -23.29 18.65 26.14
C PRO A 71 -24.47 19.55 26.53
N ALA A 72 -25.52 19.55 25.72
CA ALA A 72 -26.74 20.31 25.93
C ALA A 72 -27.96 19.51 25.47
N PRO A 73 -29.13 19.70 26.08
CA PRO A 73 -30.36 19.10 25.58
C PRO A 73 -30.69 19.66 24.18
N ALA A 74 -31.09 18.79 23.24
CA ALA A 74 -31.35 19.16 21.85
C ALA A 74 -32.25 20.41 21.66
N PRO A 75 -33.33 20.62 22.45
CA PRO A 75 -34.17 21.81 22.33
C PRO A 75 -33.45 23.15 22.63
N ALA A 76 -32.37 23.15 23.41
CA ALA A 76 -31.60 24.37 23.70
C ALA A 76 -30.75 24.85 22.50
N VAL A 77 -30.35 23.90 21.65
CA VAL A 77 -29.49 24.14 20.48
C VAL A 77 -30.30 24.71 19.31
N GLU A 78 -31.51 24.18 19.08
CA GLU A 78 -32.41 24.70 18.05
C GLU A 78 -32.81 26.15 18.34
N ASN A 79 -33.17 26.47 19.58
CA ASN A 79 -33.59 27.81 20.01
C ASN A 79 -32.48 28.87 19.84
N THR A 80 -31.22 28.52 20.09
CA THR A 80 -30.08 29.43 19.90
C THR A 80 -29.71 29.59 18.42
N SER A 81 -29.84 28.54 17.61
CA SER A 81 -29.66 28.60 16.14
C SER A 81 -30.73 29.46 15.47
N LEU A 82 -31.98 29.36 15.94
CA LEU A 82 -33.14 30.17 15.56
C LEU A 82 -32.87 31.65 15.83
N LEU A 83 -32.46 31.98 17.05
CA LEU A 83 -32.12 33.35 17.47
C LEU A 83 -30.99 33.92 16.60
N ARG A 84 -29.96 33.12 16.30
CA ARG A 84 -28.85 33.53 15.43
C ARG A 84 -29.30 33.75 13.98
N LYS A 85 -30.15 32.88 13.42
CA LYS A 85 -30.74 33.05 12.08
C LYS A 85 -31.64 34.28 12.01
N LEU A 86 -32.48 34.49 13.03
CA LEU A 86 -33.33 35.68 13.18
C LEU A 86 -32.48 36.95 13.21
N ILE A 87 -31.42 36.98 14.02
CA ILE A 87 -30.49 38.12 14.10
C ILE A 87 -29.80 38.34 12.75
N LEU A 88 -29.34 37.29 12.07
CA LEU A 88 -28.70 37.38 10.76
C LEU A 88 -29.64 37.89 9.66
N ILE A 89 -30.91 37.44 9.65
CA ILE A 89 -31.94 37.94 8.73
C ILE A 89 -32.20 39.43 9.01
N MET A 90 -32.41 39.81 10.28
CA MET A 90 -32.58 41.21 10.68
C MET A 90 -31.37 42.08 10.28
N CYS A 91 -30.15 41.56 10.43
CA CYS A 91 -28.92 42.26 10.07
C CYS A 91 -28.72 42.40 8.56
N LYS A 92 -28.98 41.35 7.78
CA LYS A 92 -28.82 41.33 6.32
C LYS A 92 -29.81 42.23 5.62
N SER A 93 -31.04 42.32 6.12
CA SER A 93 -32.08 43.08 5.46
C SER A 93 -31.95 44.59 5.67
N PHE A 94 -31.33 45.08 6.77
CA PHE A 94 -31.45 46.52 7.12
C PHE A 94 -30.26 47.19 7.82
N GLY A 95 -29.15 46.51 8.12
CA GLY A 95 -28.02 47.10 8.84
C GLY A 95 -28.30 47.35 10.33
N PHE A 96 -27.29 47.12 11.19
CA PHE A 96 -27.42 46.94 12.64
C PHE A 96 -28.09 48.12 13.39
N ALA A 97 -28.01 49.34 12.85
CA ALA A 97 -28.53 50.55 13.49
C ALA A 97 -29.99 50.90 13.14
N HIS A 98 -30.53 50.38 12.02
CA HIS A 98 -31.87 50.76 11.53
C HIS A 98 -32.98 49.81 12.02
N ALA A 99 -32.60 48.63 12.52
CA ALA A 99 -33.52 47.58 12.95
C ALA A 99 -34.23 47.86 14.29
N LEU A 100 -33.88 48.91 15.04
CA LEU A 100 -34.43 49.15 16.38
C LEU A 100 -35.58 50.17 16.45
N VAL A 101 -35.84 50.95 15.39
CA VAL A 101 -36.74 52.13 15.53
C VAL A 101 -37.91 52.21 14.54
N THR A 102 -37.93 51.48 13.42
CA THR A 102 -39.00 51.72 12.43
C THR A 102 -39.35 50.47 11.62
N PHE A 103 -40.23 49.64 12.16
CA PHE A 103 -40.89 48.59 11.35
C PHE A 103 -42.31 49.01 11.03
N ASN A 104 -42.68 48.96 9.75
CA ASN A 104 -44.09 49.06 9.35
C ASN A 104 -44.78 47.68 9.43
N THR A 105 -46.10 47.67 9.44
CA THR A 105 -46.94 46.46 9.58
C THR A 105 -46.77 45.43 8.46
N HIS A 106 -46.23 45.82 7.30
CA HIS A 106 -45.99 44.90 6.19
C HIS A 106 -44.68 44.11 6.41
N GLN A 107 -43.61 44.80 6.79
CA GLN A 107 -42.31 44.18 7.10
C GLN A 107 -42.40 43.24 8.30
N LEU A 108 -43.21 43.59 9.31
CA LEU A 108 -43.50 42.70 10.44
C LEU A 108 -44.22 41.41 10.01
N LYS A 109 -45.08 41.46 8.98
CA LYS A 109 -45.80 40.28 8.49
C LYS A 109 -44.90 39.33 7.71
N GLU A 110 -43.98 39.84 6.90
CA GLU A 110 -42.99 39.02 6.20
C GLU A 110 -42.05 38.32 7.18
N ILE A 111 -41.52 39.06 8.17
CA ILE A 111 -40.70 38.48 9.24
C ILE A 111 -41.48 37.42 10.01
N LEU A 112 -42.76 37.68 10.37
CA LEU A 112 -43.61 36.70 11.03
C LEU A 112 -43.89 35.46 10.18
N GLN A 113 -43.94 35.59 8.86
CA GLN A 113 -44.17 34.48 7.95
C GLN A 113 -42.92 33.61 7.78
N GLU A 114 -41.74 34.21 7.64
CA GLU A 114 -40.47 33.49 7.67
C GLU A 114 -40.25 32.78 9.03
N ILE A 115 -40.57 33.44 10.15
CA ILE A 115 -40.52 32.81 11.48
C ILE A 115 -41.48 31.62 11.57
N LYS A 116 -42.69 31.73 11.01
CA LYS A 116 -43.68 30.63 10.98
C LYS A 116 -43.23 29.46 10.11
N GLU A 117 -42.62 29.72 8.96
CA GLU A 117 -42.08 28.69 8.08
C GLU A 117 -40.92 27.94 8.79
N VAL A 118 -40.00 28.66 9.42
CA VAL A 118 -38.94 28.06 10.24
C VAL A 118 -39.52 27.28 11.42
N SER A 119 -40.49 27.84 12.15
CA SER A 119 -41.20 27.17 13.26
C SER A 119 -41.95 25.90 12.82
N SER A 120 -42.50 25.87 11.59
CA SER A 120 -43.22 24.71 11.06
C SER A 120 -42.27 23.61 10.59
N SER A 121 -41.04 23.94 10.18
CA SER A 121 -39.99 22.96 9.90
C SER A 121 -39.44 22.28 11.17
N LEU A 122 -39.70 22.87 12.34
CA LEU A 122 -39.25 22.42 13.66
C LEU A 122 -40.24 21.52 14.42
N THR A 123 -41.44 21.27 13.87
CA THR A 123 -42.38 20.31 14.51
C THR A 123 -41.93 18.86 14.42
N ASN A 124 -40.81 18.57 13.75
CA ASN A 124 -40.04 17.34 13.92
C ASN A 124 -38.98 17.58 15.01
N SER A 125 -39.42 17.86 16.23
CA SER A 125 -38.50 18.14 17.34
C SER A 125 -37.74 16.86 17.75
N PRO A 126 -36.41 16.91 17.95
CA PRO A 126 -35.67 15.81 18.57
C PRO A 126 -36.19 15.57 19.98
N ASN A 127 -36.05 14.32 20.45
CA ASN A 127 -36.56 13.90 21.74
C ASN A 127 -35.96 14.80 22.84
N PRO A 128 -36.73 15.41 23.76
CA PRO A 128 -36.19 16.29 24.81
C PRO A 128 -35.14 15.63 25.72
N ASP A 129 -35.09 14.29 25.73
CA ASP A 129 -34.09 13.49 26.44
C ASP A 129 -32.77 13.31 25.65
N GLU A 130 -32.69 13.78 24.42
CA GLU A 130 -31.52 13.65 23.55
C GLU A 130 -30.47 14.71 23.88
N ILE A 131 -29.27 14.25 24.28
CA ILE A 131 -28.11 15.11 24.52
C ILE A 131 -27.36 15.30 23.20
N VAL A 132 -27.18 16.56 22.81
CA VAL A 132 -26.36 16.97 21.67
C VAL A 132 -25.14 17.76 22.14
N TYR A 133 -24.06 17.76 21.37
CA TYR A 133 -22.85 18.51 21.72
C TYR A 133 -22.81 19.84 20.95
N LEU A 134 -22.92 20.94 21.69
CA LEU A 134 -22.75 22.29 21.18
C LEU A 134 -21.30 22.54 20.80
N LYS A 135 -21.03 22.61 19.49
CA LYS A 135 -19.71 22.92 18.96
C LYS A 135 -19.29 24.34 19.31
N THR A 136 -18.11 24.48 19.89
CA THR A 136 -17.44 25.76 20.12
C THR A 136 -16.40 26.00 19.01
N PRO A 137 -15.82 27.21 18.90
CA PRO A 137 -14.69 27.44 17.99
C PRO A 137 -13.48 26.53 18.28
N LEU A 138 -13.40 25.92 19.47
CA LEU A 138 -12.36 24.94 19.80
C LEU A 138 -12.74 23.53 19.38
N SER A 139 -14.02 23.23 19.19
CA SER A 139 -14.50 21.89 18.85
C SER A 139 -14.06 21.41 17.48
N LEU A 140 -13.98 20.08 17.39
CA LEU A 140 -13.82 19.37 16.13
C LEU A 140 -15.15 19.39 15.38
N THR A 141 -15.13 20.03 14.22
CA THR A 141 -16.26 20.24 13.30
C THR A 141 -16.09 19.39 12.04
N ASP A 142 -17.17 19.18 11.29
CA ASP A 142 -17.23 18.21 10.18
C ASP A 142 -16.40 18.60 8.93
N ASP A 143 -16.02 19.87 8.86
CA ASP A 143 -15.12 20.47 7.87
C ASP A 143 -13.65 20.15 8.15
N VAL A 144 -13.26 19.92 9.40
CA VAL A 144 -11.90 19.54 9.77
C VAL A 144 -11.58 18.15 9.23
N LYS A 145 -10.61 18.07 8.30
CA LYS A 145 -10.06 16.81 7.77
C LYS A 145 -8.70 16.47 8.36
N PHE A 146 -7.95 17.50 8.76
CA PHE A 146 -6.59 17.38 9.25
C PHE A 146 -6.53 17.67 10.75
N LEU A 147 -6.07 16.71 11.53
CA LEU A 147 -5.88 16.86 12.97
C LEU A 147 -4.38 16.93 13.30
N PHE A 148 -4.00 17.90 14.12
CA PHE A 148 -2.66 17.99 14.67
C PHE A 148 -2.70 18.05 16.20
N ILE A 149 -2.02 17.12 16.85
CA ILE A 149 -1.89 17.04 18.30
C ILE A 149 -0.46 17.37 18.70
N ASP A 150 -0.25 18.56 19.25
CA ASP A 150 1.07 19.02 19.68
C ASP A 150 1.36 18.61 21.13
N GLU A 151 2.65 18.53 21.46
CA GLU A 151 3.18 18.25 22.80
C GLU A 151 2.65 16.97 23.48
N ILE A 152 2.46 15.88 22.71
CA ILE A 152 1.83 14.65 23.24
C ILE A 152 2.63 13.98 24.36
N SER A 153 3.95 14.12 24.38
CA SER A 153 4.77 13.63 25.49
C SER A 153 4.67 14.48 26.75
N ARG A 154 4.13 15.70 26.72
CA ARG A 154 4.00 16.53 27.93
C ARG A 154 2.78 16.22 28.77
N CYS A 155 1.80 15.49 28.23
CA CYS A 155 0.62 15.13 29.00
C CYS A 155 0.85 13.82 29.77
N ASN A 156 0.14 13.67 30.89
CA ASN A 156 0.20 12.45 31.70
C ASN A 156 -0.43 11.27 30.93
N PRO A 157 -0.11 10.01 31.30
CA PRO A 157 -0.61 8.84 30.57
C PRO A 157 -2.15 8.77 30.45
N GLN A 158 -2.89 9.21 31.48
CA GLN A 158 -4.35 9.23 31.43
C GLN A 158 -4.90 10.18 30.35
N MET A 159 -4.25 11.33 30.14
CA MET A 159 -4.60 12.28 29.08
C MET A 159 -4.14 11.78 27.72
N GLN A 160 -2.94 11.20 27.61
CA GLN A 160 -2.48 10.53 26.37
C GLN A 160 -3.53 9.52 25.89
N ASN A 161 -4.11 8.77 26.83
CA ASN A 161 -5.08 7.74 26.49
C ASN A 161 -6.37 8.28 25.86
N LYS A 162 -6.75 9.53 26.13
CA LYS A 162 -7.94 10.12 25.49
C LYS A 162 -7.73 10.38 24.00
N TRP A 163 -6.49 10.56 23.58
CA TRP A 163 -6.14 10.79 22.18
C TRP A 163 -6.10 9.49 21.36
N PHE A 164 -6.08 8.31 21.99
CA PHE A 164 -6.01 7.00 21.33
C PHE A 164 -7.01 6.84 20.20
N GLU A 165 -8.27 7.11 20.52
CA GLU A 165 -9.40 6.84 19.64
C GLU A 165 -9.38 7.79 18.45
N LEU A 166 -9.04 9.06 18.69
CA LEU A 166 -8.96 10.06 17.65
C LEU A 166 -7.75 9.84 16.73
N VAL A 167 -6.61 9.46 17.30
CA VAL A 167 -5.35 9.17 16.59
C VAL A 167 -5.40 7.86 15.81
N ARG A 168 -6.14 6.83 16.23
CA ARG A 168 -6.22 5.59 15.45
C ARG A 168 -7.51 5.49 14.66
N ASP A 169 -8.63 5.61 15.34
CA ASP A 169 -9.94 5.21 14.84
C ASP A 169 -10.69 6.39 14.23
N ARG A 170 -10.13 7.61 14.31
CA ARG A 170 -10.75 8.87 13.84
C ARG A 170 -12.12 9.07 14.46
N LYS A 171 -12.28 8.61 15.70
CA LYS A 171 -13.52 8.62 16.45
C LYS A 171 -13.35 9.33 17.76
N ILE A 172 -14.48 9.77 18.30
CA ILE A 172 -14.58 10.29 19.65
C ILE A 172 -15.78 9.62 20.33
N MET A 173 -15.52 8.82 21.36
CA MET A 173 -16.53 8.06 22.11
C MET A 173 -17.44 7.22 21.20
N GLY A 174 -16.84 6.57 20.21
CA GLY A 174 -17.49 5.76 19.19
C GLY A 174 -18.02 6.54 17.99
N MET A 175 -18.14 7.86 18.07
CA MET A 175 -18.69 8.69 16.99
C MET A 175 -17.64 8.99 15.94
N GLN A 176 -17.99 8.73 14.68
CA GLN A 176 -17.11 8.99 13.54
C GLN A 176 -16.88 10.49 13.36
N THR A 177 -15.63 10.88 13.20
CA THR A 177 -15.27 12.26 12.83
C THR A 177 -14.99 12.36 11.33
N SER A 178 -14.97 13.59 10.84
CA SER A 178 -14.53 13.96 9.50
C SER A 178 -13.02 13.85 9.27
N VAL A 179 -12.24 13.70 10.35
CA VAL A 179 -10.78 13.63 10.28
C VAL A 179 -10.37 12.40 9.50
N ASN A 180 -9.49 12.58 8.52
CA ASN A 180 -8.90 11.49 7.76
C ASN A 180 -7.37 11.46 7.90
N ARG A 181 -6.74 12.56 8.35
CA ARG A 181 -5.30 12.65 8.61
C ARG A 181 -5.06 13.11 10.03
N ALA A 182 -4.22 12.37 10.76
CA ALA A 182 -3.82 12.74 12.11
C ALA A 182 -2.29 12.77 12.22
N PHE A 183 -1.79 13.90 12.68
CA PHE A 183 -0.39 14.11 13.01
C PHE A 183 -0.28 14.38 14.50
N ALA A 184 0.78 13.89 15.11
CA ALA A 184 1.17 14.26 16.45
C ALA A 184 2.63 14.74 16.46
N ALA A 185 2.97 15.59 17.43
CA ALA A 185 4.35 15.99 17.67
C ALA A 185 4.71 15.75 19.14
N MET A 186 5.93 15.25 19.36
CA MET A 186 6.47 15.02 20.70
C MET A 186 7.89 15.56 20.82
N ASN A 187 8.27 15.86 22.06
CA ASN A 187 9.68 15.98 22.43
C ASN A 187 10.20 14.60 22.86
N PRO A 188 11.45 14.25 22.55
CA PRO A 188 12.06 13.00 23.00
C PRO A 188 12.07 12.87 24.53
N ASP A 189 12.21 11.64 25.02
CA ASP A 189 12.17 11.31 26.45
C ASP A 189 13.32 11.94 27.24
N THR A 190 14.44 12.26 26.58
CA THR A 190 15.57 12.98 27.17
C THR A 190 15.26 14.43 27.57
N TYR A 191 14.11 14.97 27.16
CA TYR A 191 13.75 16.36 27.42
C TYR A 191 13.05 16.53 28.79
N ALA A 192 13.51 17.51 29.57
CA ALA A 192 12.97 17.78 30.90
C ALA A 192 11.47 18.15 30.86
N GLY A 193 10.65 17.36 31.55
CA GLY A 193 9.18 17.52 31.58
C GLY A 193 8.43 16.76 30.49
N SER A 194 9.11 15.91 29.70
CA SER A 194 8.46 14.87 28.90
C SER A 194 8.11 13.66 29.78
N ASN A 195 6.96 13.06 29.54
CA ASN A 195 6.59 11.73 30.00
C ASN A 195 6.84 10.74 28.86
N THR A 196 7.25 9.53 29.21
CA THR A 196 7.34 8.41 28.27
C THR A 196 5.97 8.14 27.67
N LEU A 197 5.92 7.89 26.36
CA LEU A 197 4.70 7.45 25.70
C LEU A 197 4.35 6.03 26.10
N ASP A 198 3.06 5.78 26.34
CA ASP A 198 2.56 4.43 26.56
C ASP A 198 2.83 3.52 25.35
N GLU A 199 3.26 2.28 25.58
CA GLU A 199 3.64 1.34 24.52
C GLU A 199 2.48 1.02 23.57
N ALA A 200 1.27 0.87 24.10
CA ALA A 200 0.08 0.65 23.28
C ALA A 200 -0.26 1.90 22.44
N PHE A 201 0.08 3.10 22.94
CA PHE A 201 -0.06 4.39 22.27
C PHE A 201 0.94 4.56 21.14
N MET A 202 2.22 4.26 21.38
CA MET A 202 3.24 4.18 20.34
C MET A 202 2.82 3.21 19.24
N GLY A 203 2.24 2.06 19.61
CA GLY A 203 1.62 1.09 18.71
C GLY A 203 0.51 1.61 17.77
N ARG A 204 0.06 2.86 17.91
CA ARG A 204 -0.99 3.45 17.05
C ARG A 204 -0.43 4.29 15.90
N PHE A 205 0.81 4.74 15.98
CA PHE A 205 1.43 5.49 14.90
C PHE A 205 2.02 4.55 13.86
N ALA A 206 1.87 4.94 12.60
CA ALA A 206 2.45 4.21 11.48
C ALA A 206 3.87 4.68 11.16
N PHE A 207 4.12 5.99 11.31
CA PHE A 207 5.42 6.60 11.06
C PHE A 207 5.91 7.37 12.28
N PHE A 208 7.20 7.26 12.55
CA PHE A 208 7.97 7.95 13.57
C PHE A 208 9.07 8.73 12.86
N LEU A 209 8.89 10.04 12.76
CA LEU A 209 9.71 10.90 11.91
C LEU A 209 10.54 11.84 12.79
N PRO A 210 11.84 11.57 12.97
CA PRO A 210 12.75 12.50 13.64
C PRO A 210 12.84 13.79 12.84
N ALA A 211 12.49 14.93 13.44
CA ALA A 211 12.67 16.22 12.81
C ALA A 211 14.18 16.51 12.66
N PRO A 212 14.60 17.07 11.51
CA PRO A 212 15.99 17.36 11.26
C PRO A 212 16.50 18.43 12.21
N LYS A 213 17.67 18.20 12.79
CA LYS A 213 18.33 19.18 13.66
C LYS A 213 19.08 20.20 12.81
N THR A 214 18.94 21.48 13.14
CA THR A 214 19.65 22.56 12.44
C THR A 214 21.16 22.38 12.41
N VAL A 215 21.74 21.77 13.45
CA VAL A 215 23.18 21.46 13.53
C VAL A 215 23.66 20.41 12.52
N GLU A 216 22.75 19.61 11.96
CA GLU A 216 23.04 18.58 10.95
C GLU A 216 22.75 19.08 9.53
N MET A 217 22.26 20.33 9.39
CA MET A 217 21.90 20.92 8.09
C MET A 217 23.07 21.66 7.45
N GLU A 218 23.04 21.73 6.12
CA GLU A 218 23.95 22.55 5.33
C GLU A 218 23.78 24.05 5.61
N LEU A 219 24.86 24.83 5.53
CA LEU A 219 24.82 26.27 5.82
C LEU A 219 23.77 27.02 4.99
N ALA A 220 23.60 26.65 3.71
CA ALA A 220 22.59 27.23 2.83
C ALA A 220 21.15 26.97 3.32
N ASP A 221 20.91 25.82 3.94
CA ASP A 221 19.61 25.44 4.49
C ASP A 221 19.33 26.24 5.77
N ILE A 222 20.34 26.39 6.62
CA ILE A 222 20.27 27.23 7.82
C ILE A 222 19.98 28.69 7.44
N GLU A 223 20.71 29.23 6.46
CA GLU A 223 20.47 30.59 5.94
C GLU A 223 19.05 30.76 5.38
N ALA A 224 18.54 29.76 4.67
CA ALA A 224 17.17 29.78 4.15
C ALA A 224 16.15 29.78 5.30
N ILE A 225 16.34 28.93 6.32
CA ILE A 225 15.47 28.88 7.51
C ILE A 225 15.46 30.23 8.23
N CYS A 226 16.61 30.88 8.40
CA CYS A 226 16.70 32.18 9.06
C CYS A 226 15.96 33.31 8.32
N ARG A 227 15.67 33.15 7.03
CA ARG A 227 14.91 34.13 6.23
C ARG A 227 13.41 33.88 6.25
N ILE A 228 12.98 32.70 6.70
CA ILE A 228 11.57 32.31 6.74
C ILE A 228 10.94 32.84 8.02
N GLU A 229 9.82 33.54 7.88
CA GLU A 229 9.06 34.08 9.02
C GLU A 229 7.58 33.66 8.91
N ASP A 230 7.04 33.02 9.96
CA ASP A 230 5.58 32.77 10.10
C ASP A 230 4.95 33.93 10.89
N SER A 231 3.69 34.24 10.59
CA SER A 231 2.81 35.12 11.37
C SER A 231 2.74 34.78 12.87
N CYS A 232 3.05 33.53 13.24
CA CYS A 232 3.19 33.10 14.63
C CYS A 232 4.47 33.67 15.30
N ASP A 233 5.58 33.73 14.56
CA ASP A 233 6.89 34.16 15.06
C ASP A 233 7.02 35.69 15.04
N ALA A 234 6.49 36.32 13.99
CA ALA A 234 6.46 37.76 13.81
C ALA A 234 5.01 38.26 13.65
N PRO A 235 4.29 38.57 14.75
CA PRO A 235 2.89 39.02 14.70
C PRO A 235 2.66 40.31 13.89
N VAL A 236 3.73 41.08 13.64
CA VAL A 236 3.69 42.28 12.78
C VAL A 236 3.36 41.93 11.33
N LEU A 237 3.67 40.70 10.90
CA LEU A 237 3.39 40.16 9.57
C LEU A 237 1.94 39.71 9.38
N LYS A 238 1.04 39.94 10.33
CA LYS A 238 -0.40 39.58 10.22
C LYS A 238 -1.15 40.32 9.09
N LYS A 239 -0.46 41.03 8.18
CA LYS A 239 -0.99 41.62 6.96
C LYS A 239 -0.37 40.92 5.74
N ASP A 240 -1.23 40.41 4.86
CA ASP A 240 -0.91 40.02 3.48
C ASP A 240 0.30 39.10 3.25
N THR A 241 0.57 38.15 4.15
CA THR A 241 1.44 37.01 3.81
C THR A 241 0.81 36.17 2.70
N ASN A 242 1.62 35.43 1.94
CA ASN A 242 1.15 34.56 0.86
C ASN A 242 0.10 33.52 1.33
N PHE A 243 -0.45 32.74 0.39
CA PHE A 243 -1.48 31.73 0.68
C PHE A 243 -1.02 30.61 1.64
N LEU A 244 0.27 30.47 1.96
CA LEU A 244 0.78 29.58 3.01
C LEU A 244 0.92 30.28 4.36
N GLY A 245 0.88 31.61 4.41
CA GLY A 245 1.05 32.41 5.63
C GLY A 245 2.51 32.54 6.06
N ILE A 246 3.45 32.49 5.10
CA ILE A 246 4.89 32.43 5.38
C ILE A 246 5.63 33.47 4.51
N GLU A 247 6.47 34.29 5.11
CA GLU A 247 7.37 35.22 4.41
C GLU A 247 8.75 34.60 4.14
N GLY A 248 9.52 35.19 3.21
CA GLY A 248 10.86 34.73 2.87
C GLY A 248 10.92 33.56 1.87
N ILE A 249 9.77 33.10 1.38
CA ILE A 249 9.66 32.04 0.35
C ILE A 249 9.32 32.66 -1.00
N ASP A 250 9.93 32.12 -2.07
CA ASP A 250 9.54 32.41 -3.44
C ASP A 250 8.09 31.97 -3.71
N ILE A 251 7.21 32.94 -4.00
CA ILE A 251 5.77 32.72 -4.18
C ILE A 251 5.48 31.84 -5.40
N GLU A 252 6.20 32.01 -6.51
CA GLU A 252 5.99 31.23 -7.73
C GLU A 252 6.38 29.77 -7.48
N GLN A 253 7.51 29.57 -6.79
CA GLN A 253 7.97 28.25 -6.37
C GLN A 253 6.99 27.57 -5.41
N ALA A 254 6.47 28.31 -4.42
CA ALA A 254 5.48 27.80 -3.47
C ALA A 254 4.18 27.38 -4.18
N GLN A 255 3.71 28.17 -5.16
CA GLN A 255 2.53 27.82 -5.95
C GLN A 255 2.73 26.53 -6.74
N LYS A 256 3.90 26.37 -7.38
CA LYS A 256 4.28 25.12 -8.05
C LYS A 256 4.30 23.95 -7.06
N GLY A 257 4.88 24.16 -5.87
CA GLY A 257 4.91 23.16 -4.80
C GLY A 257 3.51 22.70 -4.37
N VAL A 258 2.56 23.63 -4.23
CA VAL A 258 1.16 23.30 -3.89
C VAL A 258 0.47 22.48 -4.98
N GLN A 259 0.65 22.85 -6.24
CA GLN A 259 0.08 22.07 -7.35
C GLN A 259 0.71 20.67 -7.40
N GLU A 260 2.01 20.58 -7.17
CA GLU A 260 2.76 19.34 -7.22
C GLU A 260 2.43 18.39 -6.08
N ILE A 261 2.33 18.84 -4.83
CA ILE A 261 1.97 17.97 -3.69
C ILE A 261 0.55 17.40 -3.88
N ARG A 262 -0.40 18.22 -4.34
CA ARG A 262 -1.77 17.77 -4.63
C ARG A 262 -1.79 16.73 -5.75
N ARG A 263 -1.01 16.96 -6.81
CA ARG A 263 -0.85 16.00 -7.93
C ARG A 263 -0.22 14.69 -7.45
N ILE A 264 0.86 14.75 -6.67
CA ILE A 264 1.57 13.57 -6.14
C ILE A 264 0.61 12.77 -5.26
N VAL A 265 -0.07 13.40 -4.30
CA VAL A 265 -1.00 12.70 -3.41
C VAL A 265 -2.16 12.07 -4.18
N ALA A 266 -2.78 12.81 -5.11
CA ALA A 266 -3.87 12.26 -5.93
C ALA A 266 -3.41 11.08 -6.80
N SER A 267 -2.24 11.18 -7.44
CA SER A 267 -1.66 10.12 -8.25
C SER A 267 -1.28 8.90 -7.40
N ALA A 268 -0.67 9.12 -6.23
CA ALA A 268 -0.22 8.05 -5.35
C ALA A 268 -1.41 7.26 -4.78
N ILE A 269 -2.54 7.93 -4.45
CA ILE A 269 -3.78 7.25 -4.08
C ILE A 269 -4.25 6.31 -5.21
N GLY A 270 -4.18 6.75 -6.48
CA GLY A 270 -4.51 5.91 -7.64
C GLY A 270 -3.54 4.74 -7.84
N HIS A 271 -2.25 4.95 -7.60
CA HIS A 271 -1.22 3.91 -7.71
C HIS A 271 -1.26 2.90 -6.57
N TYR A 272 -1.73 3.28 -5.39
CA TYR A 272 -1.69 2.45 -4.18
C TYR A 272 -2.35 1.08 -4.39
N SER A 273 -3.59 1.05 -4.91
CA SER A 273 -4.31 -0.21 -5.13
C SER A 273 -3.63 -1.10 -6.17
N ILE A 274 -3.06 -0.51 -7.24
CA ILE A 274 -2.35 -1.24 -8.30
C ILE A 274 -1.08 -1.89 -7.74
N ILE A 275 -0.29 -1.11 -6.99
CA ILE A 275 0.95 -1.60 -6.38
C ILE A 275 0.64 -2.65 -5.31
N GLN A 276 -0.43 -2.45 -4.53
CA GLN A 276 -0.89 -3.47 -3.59
C GLN A 276 -1.16 -4.78 -4.33
N GLU A 277 -2.01 -4.78 -5.37
CA GLU A 277 -2.33 -6.01 -6.12
C GLU A 277 -1.11 -6.68 -6.75
N GLU A 278 -0.17 -5.88 -7.28
CA GLU A 278 1.00 -6.37 -8.02
C GLU A 278 2.10 -6.92 -7.09
N TYR A 279 2.39 -6.22 -5.98
CA TYR A 279 3.56 -6.47 -5.12
C TYR A 279 3.22 -7.03 -3.74
N GLU A 280 1.94 -7.26 -3.38
CA GLU A 280 1.51 -7.76 -2.05
C GLU A 280 2.34 -8.97 -1.61
N LYS A 281 2.44 -9.98 -2.49
CA LYS A 281 3.07 -11.26 -2.17
C LYS A 281 4.56 -11.10 -1.88
N ASP A 282 5.22 -10.19 -2.59
CA ASP A 282 6.66 -9.99 -2.54
C ASP A 282 7.01 -9.19 -1.27
N ILE A 283 6.24 -8.13 -0.98
CA ILE A 283 6.38 -7.33 0.23
C ILE A 283 6.08 -8.16 1.49
N VAL A 284 5.01 -8.97 1.47
CA VAL A 284 4.66 -9.84 2.60
C VAL A 284 5.75 -10.89 2.85
N HIS A 285 6.30 -11.49 1.79
CA HIS A 285 7.39 -12.45 1.92
C HIS A 285 8.66 -11.80 2.49
N TYR A 286 9.03 -10.64 1.96
CA TYR A 286 10.14 -9.83 2.47
C TYR A 286 9.99 -9.50 3.95
N LEU A 287 8.82 -9.01 4.37
CA LEU A 287 8.56 -8.70 5.78
C LEU A 287 8.55 -9.94 6.67
N ALA A 288 8.09 -11.09 6.16
CA ALA A 288 8.14 -12.35 6.90
C ALA A 288 9.58 -12.85 7.12
N LEU A 289 10.45 -12.72 6.11
CA LEU A 289 11.87 -13.02 6.26
C LEU A 289 12.56 -12.03 7.19
N TRP A 290 12.36 -10.73 6.94
CA TRP A 290 12.92 -9.65 7.74
C TRP A 290 12.56 -9.78 9.23
N GLY A 291 11.28 -10.01 9.55
CA GLY A 291 10.83 -10.21 10.92
C GLY A 291 11.42 -11.46 11.58
N LYS A 292 11.57 -12.57 10.83
CA LYS A 292 12.22 -13.78 11.35
C LYS A 292 13.70 -13.58 11.64
N THR A 293 14.41 -12.88 10.75
CA THR A 293 15.84 -12.56 10.95
C THR A 293 16.03 -11.63 12.14
N LEU A 294 15.17 -10.62 12.32
CA LEU A 294 15.22 -9.77 13.50
C LEU A 294 14.95 -10.53 14.80
N TYR A 295 14.00 -11.47 14.79
CA TYR A 295 13.70 -12.30 15.95
C TYR A 295 14.92 -13.13 16.39
N GLN A 296 15.69 -13.66 15.43
CA GLN A 296 16.94 -14.38 15.73
C GLN A 296 17.98 -13.49 16.42
N GLU A 297 17.97 -12.19 16.12
CA GLU A 297 18.83 -11.17 16.71
C GLU A 297 18.29 -10.59 18.03
N GLY A 298 17.16 -11.14 18.53
CA GLY A 298 16.51 -10.77 19.80
C GLY A 298 15.56 -9.58 19.71
N ILE A 299 15.19 -9.12 18.51
CA ILE A 299 14.25 -8.02 18.29
C ILE A 299 12.92 -8.60 17.81
N GLU A 300 11.87 -8.46 18.61
CA GLU A 300 10.53 -8.95 18.25
C GLU A 300 9.73 -7.85 17.56
N VAL A 301 9.15 -8.16 16.40
CA VAL A 301 8.22 -7.28 15.68
C VAL A 301 6.87 -7.98 15.55
N ASP A 302 5.85 -7.42 16.19
CA ASP A 302 4.52 -8.03 16.21
C ASP A 302 3.83 -7.99 14.82
N GLY A 303 2.85 -8.87 14.61
CA GLY A 303 2.13 -9.00 13.34
C GLY A 303 1.35 -7.75 12.93
N ARG A 304 0.88 -6.94 13.88
CA ARG A 304 0.20 -5.67 13.61
C ARG A 304 1.20 -4.63 13.11
N ARG A 305 2.40 -4.57 13.69
CA ARG A 305 3.50 -3.72 13.23
C ARG A 305 3.95 -4.11 11.83
N LEU A 306 4.12 -5.40 11.54
CA LEU A 306 4.42 -5.89 10.17
C LEU A 306 3.34 -5.48 9.17
N SER A 307 2.05 -5.59 9.53
CA SER A 307 0.95 -5.14 8.68
C SER A 307 0.96 -3.62 8.42
N THR A 308 1.34 -2.83 9.43
CA THR A 308 1.54 -1.38 9.27
C THR A 308 2.71 -1.08 8.34
N ILE A 309 3.87 -1.71 8.55
CA ILE A 309 5.05 -1.55 7.69
C ILE A 309 4.72 -1.90 6.23
N ARG A 310 3.96 -2.97 5.99
CA ARG A 310 3.50 -3.35 4.64
C ARG A 310 2.75 -2.20 3.97
N ARG A 311 1.77 -1.60 4.65
CA ARG A 311 0.99 -0.46 4.11
C ARG A 311 1.89 0.76 3.86
N ASN A 312 2.84 1.01 4.76
CA ASN A 312 3.81 2.09 4.62
C ASN A 312 4.70 1.90 3.39
N ILE A 313 5.20 0.68 3.14
CA ILE A 313 6.01 0.35 1.95
C ILE A 313 5.20 0.57 0.67
N ILE A 314 3.97 0.04 0.59
CA ILE A 314 3.11 0.21 -0.59
C ILE A 314 2.84 1.70 -0.86
N ALA A 315 2.55 2.48 0.19
CA ALA A 315 2.34 3.91 0.06
C ALA A 315 3.60 4.66 -0.40
N ALA A 316 4.77 4.31 0.14
CA ALA A 316 6.04 4.89 -0.26
C ALA A 316 6.38 4.59 -1.73
N LEU A 317 6.15 3.36 -2.19
CA LEU A 317 6.29 2.97 -3.59
C LEU A 317 5.33 3.76 -4.48
N ALA A 318 4.07 3.95 -4.05
CA ALA A 318 3.09 4.75 -4.77
C ALA A 318 3.52 6.21 -4.90
N VAL A 319 4.02 6.81 -3.83
CA VAL A 319 4.59 8.16 -3.83
C VAL A 319 5.80 8.25 -4.75
N LYS A 320 6.75 7.32 -4.65
CA LYS A 320 7.96 7.28 -5.49
C LYS A 320 7.59 7.21 -6.97
N LYS A 321 6.67 6.32 -7.34
CA LYS A 321 6.13 6.21 -8.70
C LYS A 321 5.47 7.51 -9.17
N SER A 322 4.73 8.20 -8.31
CA SER A 322 4.10 9.48 -8.66
C SER A 322 5.09 10.65 -8.83
N ILE A 323 6.28 10.55 -8.22
CA ILE A 323 7.36 11.54 -8.38
C ILE A 323 8.19 11.26 -9.64
N GLN A 324 8.56 10.00 -9.87
CA GLN A 324 9.54 9.61 -10.91
C GLN A 324 8.94 8.93 -12.15
N ASP A 325 7.61 8.74 -12.19
CA ASP A 325 6.83 8.04 -13.23
C ASP A 325 7.28 6.58 -13.52
N THR A 326 8.21 6.08 -12.72
CA THR A 326 8.85 4.77 -12.82
C THR A 326 8.92 4.14 -11.43
N MET A 327 8.94 2.82 -11.39
CA MET A 327 9.13 2.09 -10.12
C MET A 327 10.62 2.10 -9.75
N PRO A 328 10.97 2.25 -8.46
CA PRO A 328 12.34 2.06 -8.02
C PRO A 328 12.75 0.59 -8.21
N GLU A 329 14.01 0.36 -8.59
CA GLU A 329 14.56 -0.98 -8.84
C GLU A 329 15.94 -1.14 -8.20
N GLY A 330 16.34 -2.39 -7.91
CA GLY A 330 17.66 -2.71 -7.38
C GLY A 330 18.00 -1.95 -6.10
N GLU A 331 19.17 -1.30 -6.08
CA GLU A 331 19.65 -0.54 -4.92
C GLU A 331 18.70 0.59 -4.50
N ASP A 332 18.01 1.24 -5.44
CA ASP A 332 17.05 2.31 -5.12
C ASP A 332 15.81 1.77 -4.41
N LEU A 333 15.33 0.59 -4.81
CA LEU A 333 14.23 -0.11 -4.13
C LEU A 333 14.69 -0.54 -2.74
N SER A 334 15.87 -1.16 -2.66
CA SER A 334 16.45 -1.64 -1.41
C SER A 334 16.61 -0.50 -0.38
N ALA A 335 17.19 0.62 -0.80
CA ALA A 335 17.35 1.82 0.03
C ALA A 335 15.99 2.37 0.51
N LEU A 336 14.99 2.45 -0.38
CA LEU A 336 13.64 2.89 0.00
C LEU A 336 12.99 1.96 1.03
N LEU A 337 13.12 0.65 0.86
CA LEU A 337 12.55 -0.32 1.82
C LEU A 337 13.18 -0.17 3.21
N LEU A 338 14.51 0.02 3.26
CA LEU A 338 15.23 0.24 4.51
C LEU A 338 14.80 1.54 5.19
N GLU A 339 14.74 2.65 4.44
CA GLU A 339 14.30 3.96 4.93
C GLU A 339 12.91 3.84 5.59
N ILE A 340 11.95 3.25 4.87
CA ILE A 340 10.56 3.11 5.35
C ILE A 340 10.46 2.21 6.57
N ILE A 341 11.21 1.11 6.62
CA ILE A 341 11.23 0.24 7.79
C ILE A 341 11.75 0.97 9.02
N GLN A 342 12.86 1.71 8.88
CA GLN A 342 13.47 2.42 9.99
C GLN A 342 12.46 3.39 10.60
N VAL A 343 11.81 4.22 9.77
CA VAL A 343 10.81 5.19 10.24
C VAL A 343 9.47 4.59 10.66
N SER A 344 9.26 3.28 10.52
CA SER A 344 8.03 2.61 10.93
C SER A 344 8.11 1.93 12.31
N LEU A 345 9.30 1.95 12.93
CA LEU A 345 9.60 1.30 14.19
C LEU A 345 9.49 2.27 15.39
N PRO A 346 8.73 1.90 16.45
CA PRO A 346 8.52 2.77 17.62
C PRO A 346 9.79 3.00 18.44
N GLU A 347 10.77 2.10 18.36
CA GLU A 347 12.06 2.17 19.07
C GLU A 347 12.86 3.44 18.72
N ILE A 348 12.49 4.16 17.65
CA ILE A 348 13.05 5.48 17.32
C ILE A 348 12.85 6.45 18.49
N ILE A 349 11.73 6.32 19.20
CA ILE A 349 11.37 7.22 20.31
C ILE A 349 12.34 7.06 21.48
N THR A 350 12.66 5.82 21.84
CA THR A 350 13.53 5.52 22.98
C THR A 350 15.01 5.69 22.63
N GLY A 351 15.36 5.63 21.35
CA GLY A 351 16.74 5.72 20.87
C GLY A 351 17.51 4.40 20.92
N ASP A 352 16.84 3.30 21.30
CA ASP A 352 17.43 1.97 21.47
C ASP A 352 17.41 1.14 20.18
N ILE A 353 17.58 1.78 19.03
CA ILE A 353 17.61 1.08 17.74
C ILE A 353 19.02 0.60 17.40
N ASP A 354 19.18 -0.72 17.33
CA ASP A 354 20.34 -1.33 16.68
C ASP A 354 20.17 -1.30 15.15
N THR A 355 20.64 -0.21 14.56
CA THR A 355 20.59 0.02 13.11
C THR A 355 21.36 -1.03 12.32
N THR A 356 22.38 -1.65 12.92
CA THR A 356 23.19 -2.70 12.28
C THR A 356 22.38 -3.98 12.13
N LYS A 357 21.69 -4.41 13.19
CA LYS A 357 20.80 -5.58 13.13
C LYS A 357 19.67 -5.40 12.13
N ILE A 358 19.04 -4.22 12.11
CA ILE A 358 17.99 -3.88 11.13
C ILE A 358 18.55 -3.95 9.72
N TYR A 359 19.73 -3.38 9.48
CA TYR A 359 20.38 -3.41 8.18
C TYR A 359 20.71 -4.83 7.71
N VAL A 360 21.26 -5.68 8.59
CA VAL A 360 21.59 -7.08 8.26
C VAL A 360 20.32 -7.88 7.94
N ALA A 361 19.27 -7.72 8.74
CA ALA A 361 17.97 -8.35 8.47
C ALA A 361 17.37 -7.86 7.15
N HIS A 362 17.44 -6.56 6.89
CA HIS A 362 16.99 -5.95 5.64
C HIS A 362 17.75 -6.53 4.44
N LYS A 363 19.08 -6.55 4.48
CA LYS A 363 19.91 -7.06 3.39
C LYS A 363 19.59 -8.52 3.07
N THR A 364 19.48 -9.35 4.10
CA THR A 364 19.13 -10.78 3.97
C THR A 364 17.77 -10.96 3.30
N ALA A 365 16.77 -10.15 3.69
CA ALA A 365 15.45 -10.21 3.10
C ALA A 365 15.41 -9.58 1.68
N ALA A 366 16.13 -8.50 1.44
CA ALA A 366 16.16 -7.78 0.17
C ALA A 366 16.83 -8.60 -0.94
N GLU A 367 17.84 -9.41 -0.63
CA GLU A 367 18.46 -10.35 -1.57
C GLU A 367 17.44 -11.33 -2.20
N THR A 368 16.37 -11.68 -1.46
CA THR A 368 15.27 -12.51 -1.98
C THR A 368 14.32 -11.74 -2.90
N ILE A 369 14.12 -10.44 -2.66
CA ILE A 369 13.40 -9.55 -3.58
C ILE A 369 14.24 -9.34 -4.85
N GLU A 370 15.53 -9.06 -4.76
CA GLU A 370 16.35 -8.73 -5.93
C GLU A 370 16.53 -9.92 -6.90
N SER A 371 16.66 -11.13 -6.36
CA SER A 371 16.74 -12.37 -7.15
C SER A 371 15.39 -12.79 -7.73
N GLY A 372 14.27 -12.56 -7.04
CA GLY A 372 12.92 -12.94 -7.50
C GLY A 372 12.19 -11.89 -8.35
N SER A 373 12.31 -10.60 -8.03
CA SER A 373 11.44 -9.52 -8.54
C SER A 373 11.93 -8.93 -9.86
N ARG A 374 13.25 -8.80 -10.05
CA ARG A 374 13.84 -8.35 -11.33
C ARG A 374 13.54 -9.33 -12.47
N PHE A 375 13.47 -10.60 -12.11
CA PHE A 375 13.13 -11.70 -13.00
C PHE A 375 11.63 -11.78 -13.30
N LEU A 376 10.76 -11.63 -12.29
CA LEU A 376 9.31 -11.58 -12.49
C LEU A 376 8.86 -10.35 -13.28
N PHE A 377 9.47 -9.19 -13.05
CA PHE A 377 9.21 -7.97 -13.82
C PHE A 377 9.60 -8.16 -15.30
N LYS A 378 10.81 -8.69 -15.57
CA LYS A 378 11.28 -9.03 -16.93
C LYS A 378 10.33 -10.02 -17.62
N LEU A 379 9.87 -11.07 -16.93
CA LEU A 379 8.90 -12.05 -17.44
C LEU A 379 7.47 -11.49 -17.61
N ASN A 380 7.10 -10.43 -16.88
CA ASN A 380 5.81 -9.77 -17.00
C ASN A 380 5.76 -8.76 -18.14
N THR A 381 6.88 -8.14 -18.47
CA THR A 381 7.01 -7.22 -19.61
C THR A 381 7.24 -7.94 -20.95
N MET A 382 7.61 -9.22 -20.91
CA MET A 382 7.83 -10.04 -22.11
C MET A 382 6.52 -10.56 -22.69
N SER A 383 6.26 -10.21 -23.95
CA SER A 383 5.11 -10.71 -24.71
C SER A 383 5.43 -11.98 -25.50
N ASP A 384 6.71 -12.30 -25.72
CA ASP A 384 7.14 -13.48 -26.48
C ASP A 384 7.39 -14.69 -25.56
N PRO A 385 6.58 -15.75 -25.64
CA PRO A 385 6.74 -16.98 -24.86
C PRO A 385 8.10 -17.69 -25.04
N VAL A 386 8.78 -17.51 -26.18
CA VAL A 386 10.10 -18.11 -26.45
C VAL A 386 11.22 -17.36 -25.71
N GLU A 387 11.10 -16.04 -25.60
CA GLU A 387 12.06 -15.19 -24.89
C GLU A 387 11.94 -15.37 -23.36
N ILE A 388 10.70 -15.55 -22.89
CA ILE A 388 10.35 -16.00 -21.53
C ILE A 388 11.09 -17.31 -21.23
N ALA A 389 10.90 -18.33 -22.07
CA ALA A 389 11.48 -19.66 -21.91
C ALA A 389 13.03 -19.67 -21.87
N LYS A 390 13.68 -18.85 -22.71
CA LYS A 390 15.14 -18.73 -22.74
C LYS A 390 15.70 -18.03 -21.50
N THR A 391 15.06 -16.94 -21.08
CA THR A 391 15.47 -16.16 -19.88
C THR A 391 15.29 -16.97 -18.60
N LEU A 392 14.26 -17.82 -18.53
CA LEU A 392 14.01 -18.73 -17.41
C LEU A 392 15.17 -19.71 -17.18
N LYS A 393 15.71 -20.31 -18.25
CA LYS A 393 16.79 -21.30 -18.16
C LYS A 393 18.11 -20.73 -17.64
N GLU A 394 18.38 -19.46 -17.93
CA GLU A 394 19.67 -18.82 -17.62
C GLU A 394 19.77 -18.32 -16.16
N GLU A 395 18.64 -18.07 -15.51
CA GLU A 395 18.59 -17.36 -14.22
C GLU A 395 17.95 -18.17 -13.07
N LEU A 396 17.34 -19.33 -13.35
CA LEU A 396 16.55 -20.07 -12.36
C LEU A 396 17.35 -20.56 -11.14
N ASP A 397 18.60 -20.95 -11.34
CA ASP A 397 19.48 -21.48 -10.29
C ASP A 397 19.84 -20.41 -9.24
N LYS A 398 19.59 -19.13 -9.56
CA LYS A 398 19.85 -17.99 -8.68
C LYS A 398 18.63 -17.58 -7.84
N VAL A 399 17.49 -18.23 -8.04
CA VAL A 399 16.21 -17.92 -7.38
C VAL A 399 15.95 -18.92 -6.24
N PRO A 400 15.47 -18.49 -5.05
CA PRO A 400 15.11 -19.41 -3.97
C PRO A 400 14.02 -20.43 -4.36
N LEU A 401 14.05 -21.63 -3.75
CA LEU A 401 13.25 -22.80 -4.13
C LEU A 401 11.72 -22.58 -4.12
N ASP A 402 11.24 -21.85 -3.12
CA ASP A 402 9.82 -21.47 -2.98
C ASP A 402 9.39 -20.51 -4.10
N TRP A 403 10.28 -19.65 -4.55
CA TRP A 403 10.07 -18.76 -5.69
C TRP A 403 10.15 -19.49 -7.02
N GLN A 404 11.09 -20.42 -7.20
CA GLN A 404 11.13 -21.32 -8.36
C GLN A 404 9.78 -22.03 -8.53
N THR A 405 9.22 -22.52 -7.42
CA THR A 405 7.91 -23.19 -7.39
C THR A 405 6.77 -22.26 -7.83
N ARG A 406 6.67 -21.06 -7.24
CA ARG A 406 5.63 -20.06 -7.58
C ARG A 406 5.73 -19.53 -9.01
N LEU A 407 6.96 -19.41 -9.50
CA LEU A 407 7.25 -18.96 -10.85
C LEU A 407 6.74 -19.98 -11.88
N VAL A 408 7.05 -21.27 -11.66
CA VAL A 408 6.54 -22.35 -12.51
C VAL A 408 5.01 -22.35 -12.53
N GLU A 409 4.34 -22.18 -11.38
CA GLU A 409 2.88 -22.05 -11.30
C GLU A 409 2.34 -20.91 -12.19
N ARG A 410 2.90 -19.69 -12.08
CA ARG A 410 2.43 -18.54 -12.87
C ARG A 410 2.67 -18.72 -14.37
N ILE A 411 3.76 -19.38 -14.76
CA ILE A 411 4.03 -19.64 -16.18
C ILE A 411 3.04 -20.66 -16.73
N VAL A 412 2.77 -21.73 -15.98
CA VAL A 412 1.74 -22.70 -16.34
C VAL A 412 0.41 -22.00 -16.56
N GLU A 413 0.01 -21.10 -15.66
CA GLU A 413 -1.21 -20.30 -15.83
C GLU A 413 -1.19 -19.40 -17.08
N LYS A 414 -0.09 -18.71 -17.37
CA LYS A 414 0.05 -17.88 -18.58
C LYS A 414 -0.03 -18.71 -19.85
N VAL A 415 0.60 -19.88 -19.88
CA VAL A 415 0.59 -20.76 -21.05
C VAL A 415 -0.79 -21.42 -21.23
N GLU A 416 -1.44 -21.84 -20.15
CA GLU A 416 -2.81 -22.37 -20.20
C GLU A 416 -3.78 -21.31 -20.74
N LYS A 417 -3.68 -20.06 -20.26
CA LYS A 417 -4.46 -18.94 -20.80
C LYS A 417 -4.11 -18.67 -22.27
N GLY A 418 -2.82 -18.58 -22.61
CA GLY A 418 -2.36 -18.35 -23.98
C GLY A 418 -2.83 -19.44 -24.95
N PHE A 419 -2.82 -20.70 -24.52
CA PHE A 419 -3.33 -21.83 -25.29
C PHE A 419 -4.86 -21.78 -25.45
N GLN A 420 -5.59 -21.43 -24.38
CA GLN A 420 -7.05 -21.30 -24.40
C GLN A 420 -7.55 -20.23 -25.39
N PHE A 421 -6.75 -19.18 -25.62
CA PHE A 421 -7.10 -18.07 -26.52
C PHE A 421 -6.38 -18.11 -27.87
N ALA A 422 -5.56 -19.12 -28.16
CA ALA A 422 -4.80 -19.23 -29.41
C ALA A 422 -5.75 -19.45 -30.61
N GLN A 423 -5.60 -18.64 -31.65
CA GLN A 423 -6.46 -18.69 -32.84
C GLN A 423 -5.78 -19.23 -34.09
N ASN A 424 -4.44 -19.41 -34.07
CA ASN A 424 -3.69 -19.91 -35.22
C ASN A 424 -2.56 -20.91 -34.84
N GLU A 425 -2.12 -21.67 -35.85
CA GLU A 425 -1.10 -22.73 -35.73
C GLU A 425 0.23 -22.21 -35.14
N LYS A 426 0.64 -20.99 -35.48
CA LYS A 426 1.87 -20.38 -34.96
C LYS A 426 1.79 -20.10 -33.46
N GLU A 427 0.65 -19.65 -32.97
CA GLU A 427 0.41 -19.40 -31.53
C GLU A 427 0.40 -20.69 -30.73
N ILE A 428 -0.18 -21.76 -31.29
CA ILE A 428 -0.20 -23.10 -30.67
C ILE A 428 1.21 -23.68 -30.58
N ILE A 429 1.98 -23.64 -31.68
CA ILE A 429 3.38 -24.11 -31.70
C ILE A 429 4.24 -23.33 -30.71
N ARG A 430 4.01 -22.02 -30.57
CA ARG A 430 4.70 -21.17 -29.58
C ARG A 430 4.35 -21.56 -28.14
N ALA A 431 3.07 -21.77 -27.83
CA ALA A 431 2.63 -22.22 -26.51
C ALA A 431 3.24 -23.58 -26.13
N ILE A 432 3.23 -24.55 -27.05
CA ILE A 432 3.83 -25.88 -26.86
C ILE A 432 5.35 -25.79 -26.63
N SER A 433 6.05 -24.96 -27.42
CA SER A 433 7.50 -24.77 -27.28
C SER A 433 7.86 -24.18 -25.92
N THR A 434 7.01 -23.32 -25.37
CA THR A 434 7.20 -22.69 -24.05
C THR A 434 7.10 -23.70 -22.91
N VAL A 435 6.10 -24.60 -22.97
CA VAL A 435 5.96 -25.69 -21.99
C VAL A 435 7.16 -26.64 -22.04
N LEU A 436 7.60 -27.03 -23.24
CA LEU A 436 8.70 -27.98 -23.40
C LEU A 436 10.03 -27.49 -22.81
N VAL A 437 10.30 -26.19 -22.87
CA VAL A 437 11.55 -25.61 -22.33
C VAL A 437 11.58 -25.65 -20.80
N ILE A 438 10.43 -25.62 -20.12
CA ILE A 438 10.32 -25.61 -18.65
C ILE A 438 10.12 -27.03 -18.10
N THR A 439 9.35 -27.85 -18.80
CA THR A 439 9.07 -29.23 -18.41
C THR A 439 10.34 -30.09 -18.39
N ARG A 440 11.28 -29.86 -19.32
CA ARG A 440 12.52 -30.63 -19.38
C ARG A 440 13.41 -30.44 -18.13
N PRO A 441 13.78 -29.21 -17.74
CA PRO A 441 14.59 -29.02 -16.52
C PRO A 441 13.84 -29.41 -15.23
N VAL A 442 12.51 -29.25 -15.16
CA VAL A 442 11.70 -29.74 -14.02
C VAL A 442 11.70 -31.27 -13.89
N LEU A 443 11.63 -32.00 -15.01
CA LEU A 443 11.61 -33.47 -15.01
C LEU A 443 13.00 -34.08 -14.79
N ASN A 444 14.05 -33.37 -15.19
CA ASN A 444 15.43 -33.77 -14.95
C ASN A 444 15.94 -33.45 -13.53
N ASP A 445 15.06 -32.96 -12.63
CA ASP A 445 15.43 -32.44 -11.30
C ASP A 445 16.46 -31.29 -11.30
N GLU A 446 16.69 -30.67 -12.46
CA GLU A 446 17.48 -29.45 -12.59
C GLU A 446 16.72 -28.26 -11.95
N ILE A 447 15.38 -28.29 -12.01
CA ILE A 447 14.50 -27.36 -11.28
C ILE A 447 13.76 -28.12 -10.18
N LYS A 448 14.00 -27.74 -8.93
CA LYS A 448 13.30 -28.35 -7.80
C LYS A 448 11.97 -27.63 -7.57
N ILE A 449 10.87 -28.35 -7.75
CA ILE A 449 9.51 -27.88 -7.40
C ILE A 449 8.77 -28.96 -6.60
N THR A 450 7.66 -28.58 -5.97
CA THR A 450 6.80 -29.53 -5.23
C THR A 450 6.26 -30.64 -6.15
N ALA A 451 6.04 -31.84 -5.59
CA ALA A 451 5.49 -32.97 -6.33
C ALA A 451 4.11 -32.66 -6.95
N GLU A 452 3.30 -31.85 -6.26
CA GLU A 452 2.01 -31.36 -6.75
C GLU A 452 2.17 -30.48 -8.01
N ASN A 453 3.15 -29.58 -8.04
CA ASN A 453 3.39 -28.72 -9.20
C ASN A 453 4.07 -29.45 -10.36
N LYS A 454 4.88 -30.49 -10.08
CA LYS A 454 5.32 -31.43 -11.13
C LYS A 454 4.12 -32.10 -11.79
N LEU A 455 3.15 -32.55 -10.99
CA LEU A 455 1.93 -33.18 -11.49
C LEU A 455 1.09 -32.20 -12.32
N ARG A 456 0.88 -30.97 -11.85
CA ARG A 456 0.13 -29.93 -12.59
C ARG A 456 0.80 -29.58 -13.92
N LEU A 457 2.12 -29.38 -13.95
CA LEU A 457 2.87 -29.13 -15.17
C LEU A 457 2.73 -30.28 -16.18
N LEU A 458 2.81 -31.53 -15.70
CA LEU A 458 2.59 -32.74 -16.50
C LEU A 458 1.14 -32.84 -17.01
N GLU A 459 0.15 -32.46 -16.21
CA GLU A 459 -1.25 -32.43 -16.62
C GLU A 459 -1.53 -31.34 -17.65
N SER A 460 -0.94 -30.16 -17.53
CA SER A 460 -1.03 -29.09 -18.52
C SER A 460 -0.37 -29.51 -19.83
N TYR A 461 0.81 -30.13 -19.76
CA TYR A 461 1.46 -30.74 -20.92
C TYR A 461 0.58 -31.82 -21.57
N LYS A 462 0.00 -32.70 -20.76
CA LYS A 462 -0.94 -33.73 -21.22
C LYS A 462 -2.17 -33.09 -21.86
N LYS A 463 -2.78 -32.06 -21.27
CA LYS A 463 -3.93 -31.33 -21.81
C LYS A 463 -3.61 -30.61 -23.11
N ILE A 464 -2.41 -30.06 -23.27
CA ILE A 464 -1.97 -29.41 -24.50
C ILE A 464 -1.79 -30.44 -25.63
N ILE A 465 -1.29 -31.64 -25.30
CA ILE A 465 -1.10 -32.74 -26.26
C ILE A 465 -2.40 -33.50 -26.56
N SER A 466 -3.21 -33.76 -25.53
CA SER A 466 -4.46 -34.54 -25.61
C SER A 466 -5.65 -33.68 -26.01
N GLY A 467 -5.64 -32.40 -25.62
CA GLY A 467 -6.65 -31.39 -25.89
C GLY A 467 -6.30 -30.55 -27.10
N SER A 468 -5.61 -31.13 -28.08
CA SER A 468 -5.52 -30.54 -29.40
C SER A 468 -6.95 -30.47 -29.97
N GLU A 469 -7.60 -29.31 -29.80
CA GLU A 469 -8.69 -28.86 -30.67
C GLU A 469 -8.28 -28.95 -32.15
N PHE A 470 -6.98 -29.07 -32.43
CA PHE A 470 -6.39 -29.50 -33.68
C PHE A 470 -7.03 -30.79 -34.24
N ASN A 471 -7.13 -31.87 -33.46
CA ASN A 471 -7.72 -33.14 -33.92
C ASN A 471 -9.25 -33.08 -34.08
N LYS A 472 -9.93 -32.14 -33.40
CA LYS A 472 -11.39 -32.01 -33.46
C LYS A 472 -11.89 -30.96 -34.45
N ARG A 473 -11.13 -29.89 -34.72
CA ARG A 473 -11.51 -28.81 -35.66
C ARG A 473 -10.89 -28.95 -37.04
N HIS A 474 -9.77 -29.65 -37.19
CA HIS A 474 -9.11 -29.85 -38.48
C HIS A 474 -8.93 -31.35 -38.68
N GLU A 475 -9.82 -31.96 -39.47
CA GLU A 475 -9.52 -33.25 -40.08
C GLU A 475 -8.09 -33.18 -40.62
N ILE A 476 -7.17 -34.01 -40.11
CA ILE A 476 -5.77 -34.02 -40.54
C ILE A 476 -5.75 -34.21 -42.06
N LYS A 477 -5.53 -33.12 -42.80
CA LYS A 477 -5.64 -33.08 -44.25
C LYS A 477 -4.34 -32.68 -44.94
N SER A 478 -3.29 -32.30 -44.21
CA SER A 478 -2.04 -31.83 -44.84
C SER A 478 -0.77 -32.42 -44.25
N THR A 479 0.26 -32.52 -45.10
CA THR A 479 1.62 -32.98 -44.79
C THR A 479 2.42 -32.03 -43.88
N ALA A 480 1.92 -30.83 -43.59
CA ALA A 480 2.53 -29.88 -42.66
C ALA A 480 2.24 -30.24 -41.19
N ASP A 481 1.04 -30.74 -40.92
CA ASP A 481 0.55 -31.14 -39.59
C ASP A 481 1.33 -32.34 -39.06
N ALA A 482 1.60 -33.31 -39.94
CA ALA A 482 2.47 -34.45 -39.66
C ALA A 482 3.92 -34.02 -39.39
N ARG A 483 4.43 -32.97 -40.03
CA ARG A 483 5.79 -32.46 -39.79
C ARG A 483 5.90 -31.73 -38.47
N ALA A 484 4.88 -30.98 -38.04
CA ALA A 484 4.86 -30.33 -36.73
C ALA A 484 4.83 -31.38 -35.59
N PHE A 485 3.99 -32.41 -35.73
CA PHE A 485 3.96 -33.56 -34.82
C PHE A 485 5.26 -34.36 -34.83
N GLN A 486 5.82 -34.63 -36.00
CA GLN A 486 7.10 -35.32 -36.13
C GLN A 486 8.23 -34.50 -35.49
N LYS A 487 8.23 -33.17 -35.61
CA LYS A 487 9.21 -32.30 -34.92
C LYS A 487 9.07 -32.40 -33.40
N ILE A 488 7.84 -32.43 -32.88
CA ILE A 488 7.57 -32.58 -31.44
C ILE A 488 8.03 -33.97 -30.97
N TYR A 489 7.78 -35.01 -31.76
CA TYR A 489 8.23 -36.38 -31.51
C TYR A 489 9.75 -36.53 -31.59
N ASP A 490 10.41 -35.90 -32.56
CA ASP A 490 11.86 -35.91 -32.74
C ASP A 490 12.58 -35.12 -31.62
N ILE A 491 11.92 -34.10 -31.05
CA ILE A 491 12.39 -33.36 -29.87
C ILE A 491 12.20 -34.16 -28.58
N SER A 492 11.16 -35.01 -28.49
CA SER A 492 10.90 -35.86 -27.33
C SER A 492 11.65 -37.21 -27.36
N SER A 493 12.03 -37.71 -28.53
CA SER A 493 12.76 -38.98 -28.73
C SER A 493 14.29 -38.85 -28.67
N ASN A 494 14.83 -37.63 -28.70
CA ASN A 494 16.26 -37.34 -28.48
C ASN A 494 16.61 -37.12 -26.99
N GLN A 495 15.87 -37.74 -26.07
CA GLN A 495 16.05 -37.58 -24.62
C GLN A 495 16.71 -38.81 -23.98
N GLU A 496 17.19 -38.68 -22.73
CA GLU A 496 17.66 -39.83 -21.96
C GLU A 496 16.55 -40.90 -21.85
N PRO A 497 16.91 -42.20 -21.75
CA PRO A 497 15.98 -43.32 -21.95
C PRO A 497 14.72 -43.25 -21.09
N GLN A 498 14.84 -42.71 -19.87
CA GLN A 498 13.74 -42.60 -18.91
C GLN A 498 12.70 -41.54 -19.33
N THR A 499 13.14 -40.36 -19.77
CA THR A 499 12.28 -39.26 -20.22
C THR A 499 11.64 -39.60 -21.57
N ALA A 500 12.38 -40.27 -22.46
CA ALA A 500 11.88 -40.76 -23.74
C ALA A 500 10.78 -41.84 -23.57
N ALA A 501 10.91 -42.73 -22.59
CA ALA A 501 9.91 -43.77 -22.31
C ALA A 501 8.60 -43.17 -21.76
N TYR A 502 8.69 -42.19 -20.85
CA TYR A 502 7.51 -41.51 -20.29
C TYR A 502 6.79 -40.63 -21.32
N LEU A 503 7.55 -39.89 -22.14
CA LEU A 503 6.99 -39.10 -23.24
C LEU A 503 6.33 -40.01 -24.29
N SER A 504 6.98 -41.12 -24.66
CA SER A 504 6.42 -42.12 -25.57
C SER A 504 5.13 -42.75 -25.03
N ALA A 505 5.06 -43.07 -23.74
CA ALA A 505 3.86 -43.61 -23.10
C ALA A 505 2.68 -42.63 -23.12
N ALA A 506 2.95 -41.35 -22.83
CA ALA A 506 1.93 -40.28 -22.89
C ALA A 506 1.45 -40.00 -24.32
N THR A 507 2.37 -39.97 -25.30
CA THR A 507 2.05 -39.77 -26.72
C THR A 507 1.31 -40.97 -27.32
N ASN A 508 1.67 -42.20 -26.93
CA ASN A 508 0.96 -43.41 -27.37
C ASN A 508 -0.45 -43.49 -26.74
N ALA A 509 -0.62 -43.12 -25.47
CA ALA A 509 -1.94 -43.05 -24.85
C ALA A 509 -2.88 -42.06 -25.55
N SER A 510 -2.35 -40.96 -26.12
CA SER A 510 -3.16 -40.00 -26.89
C SER A 510 -3.41 -40.43 -28.34
N LEU A 511 -2.46 -41.12 -28.98
CA LEU A 511 -2.58 -41.60 -30.38
C LEU A 511 -3.54 -42.80 -30.50
N PHE A 512 -3.53 -43.72 -29.54
CA PHE A 512 -4.32 -44.95 -29.58
C PHE A 512 -5.69 -44.85 -28.90
N GLY A 513 -6.02 -43.68 -28.32
CA GLY A 513 -7.33 -43.42 -27.72
C GLY A 513 -8.47 -43.28 -28.74
N ASN A 514 -8.17 -43.21 -30.05
CA ASN A 514 -9.16 -42.86 -31.08
C ASN A 514 -9.14 -43.66 -32.38
N GLN A 515 -8.49 -44.83 -32.45
CA GLN A 515 -8.65 -45.70 -33.62
C GLN A 515 -9.02 -47.14 -33.25
N SER A 516 -10.19 -47.54 -33.74
CA SER A 516 -10.55 -48.93 -33.95
C SER A 516 -9.48 -49.58 -34.84
N LEU A 517 -8.60 -50.42 -34.29
CA LEU A 517 -7.96 -51.52 -35.03
C LEU A 517 -7.19 -52.44 -34.05
N GLN A 518 -7.55 -53.73 -34.14
CA GLN A 518 -6.88 -54.94 -33.67
C GLN A 518 -7.05 -55.40 -32.20
N SER A 519 -7.76 -56.54 -32.11
CA SER A 519 -8.18 -57.38 -30.97
C SER A 519 -7.94 -56.88 -29.52
N PRO A 520 -9.00 -56.84 -28.68
CA PRO A 520 -8.91 -56.45 -27.26
C PRO A 520 -7.88 -57.24 -26.43
N ARG A 521 -7.53 -58.48 -26.84
CA ARG A 521 -6.54 -59.32 -26.15
C ARG A 521 -5.10 -58.88 -26.37
N ALA A 522 -4.77 -58.27 -27.51
CA ALA A 522 -3.43 -57.76 -27.79
C ALA A 522 -3.20 -56.40 -27.09
N VAL A 523 -4.23 -55.54 -27.09
CA VAL A 523 -4.22 -54.24 -26.39
C VAL A 523 -4.14 -54.44 -24.88
N LYS A 524 -4.93 -55.36 -24.32
CA LYS A 524 -4.88 -55.70 -22.89
C LYS A 524 -3.51 -56.23 -22.46
N ARG A 525 -2.89 -57.13 -23.23
CA ARG A 525 -1.54 -57.64 -22.95
C ARG A 525 -0.45 -56.56 -23.05
N ARG A 526 -0.60 -55.61 -23.99
CA ARG A 526 0.34 -54.49 -24.13
C ARG A 526 0.18 -53.47 -23.00
N LEU A 527 -1.05 -53.17 -22.58
CA LEU A 527 -1.34 -52.33 -21.42
C LEU A 527 -0.85 -52.98 -20.11
N GLU A 528 -1.05 -54.28 -19.92
CA GLU A 528 -0.54 -55.03 -18.77
C GLU A 528 1.01 -55.07 -18.74
N SER A 529 1.65 -55.17 -19.92
CA SER A 529 3.10 -55.06 -20.06
C SER A 529 3.60 -53.65 -19.72
N ILE A 530 2.94 -52.60 -20.22
CA ILE A 530 3.31 -51.20 -19.96
C ILE A 530 3.07 -50.85 -18.50
N GLU A 531 1.98 -51.30 -17.87
CA GLU A 531 1.75 -51.13 -16.44
C GLU A 531 2.80 -51.85 -15.59
N ALA A 532 3.24 -53.05 -15.98
CA ALA A 532 4.31 -53.77 -15.30
C ALA A 532 5.68 -53.08 -15.44
N GLU A 533 5.98 -52.55 -16.63
CA GLU A 533 7.20 -51.79 -16.93
C GLU A 533 7.20 -50.45 -16.18
N THR A 534 6.05 -49.76 -16.12
CA THR A 534 5.86 -48.53 -15.36
C THR A 534 5.96 -48.77 -13.84
N ARG A 535 5.44 -49.90 -13.33
CA ARG A 535 5.58 -50.28 -11.91
C ARG A 535 7.04 -50.60 -11.54
N ASN A 536 7.80 -51.24 -12.42
CA ASN A 536 9.22 -51.48 -12.20
C ASN A 536 10.02 -50.17 -12.23
N ILE A 537 9.75 -49.27 -13.17
CA ILE A 537 10.43 -47.97 -13.26
C ILE A 537 10.09 -47.09 -12.04
N ILE A 538 8.84 -47.06 -11.58
CA ILE A 538 8.45 -46.38 -10.33
C ILE A 538 9.18 -46.99 -9.12
N GLY A 539 9.34 -48.33 -9.07
CA GLY A 539 10.08 -49.01 -8.02
C GLY A 539 11.59 -48.75 -8.02
N GLU A 540 12.18 -48.49 -9.20
CA GLU A 540 13.59 -48.17 -9.38
C GLU A 540 13.90 -46.68 -9.13
N VAL A 541 12.98 -45.76 -9.49
CA VAL A 541 13.15 -44.31 -9.32
C VAL A 541 12.90 -43.84 -7.89
N PHE A 542 11.99 -44.48 -7.16
CA PHE A 542 11.64 -44.08 -5.78
C PHE A 542 12.32 -44.92 -4.68
N GLY A 543 13.15 -45.90 -5.06
CA GLY A 543 13.86 -46.78 -4.13
C GLY A 543 12.94 -47.75 -3.39
N HIS A 544 13.46 -48.93 -3.04
CA HIS A 544 12.79 -49.87 -2.15
C HIS A 544 12.68 -49.31 -0.72
N GLY A 545 11.70 -48.45 -0.50
CA GLY A 545 11.19 -48.04 0.81
C GLY A 545 9.77 -48.59 0.98
N GLN A 546 9.68 -49.66 1.78
CA GLN A 546 8.51 -50.37 2.30
C GLN A 546 7.10 -50.03 1.77
N LYS A 547 6.45 -51.09 1.28
CA LYS A 547 4.98 -51.24 1.32
C LYS A 547 4.48 -50.95 2.73
N ASP A 548 3.74 -49.86 2.88
CA ASP A 548 2.41 -49.79 3.51
C ASP A 548 1.65 -48.57 2.98
#